data_AF-K1S9K6-F1
#
_entry.id   AF-K1S9K6-F1
#
_cell.length_a   1.000
_cell.length_b   1.000
_cell.length_c   1.000
_cell.angle_alpha   90.00
_cell.angle_beta   90.00
_cell.angle_gamma   90.00
#
_symmetry.space_group_name_H-M   'P 1'
#
loop_
_entity.id
_entity.type
_entity.pdbx_description
1 polymer ?
#
loop_
_entity_poly.entity_id
_entity_poly.type
_entity_poly.pdbx_seq_one_letter_code
_entity_poly.pdbx_strand_id
1 'polypeptide(L)'
;MTLVHGKKVFSLLSGKGICFFLICGVASLSIGLLEEYVWRGILLNMFLAAWGKKKNGIYCAVVVSSLGFGLCHYRNLLVGQNFADTTKQVLYAICFGMFLAAFFYTDESFIYSGPCTWTFVIFLIFLCNEILGWNYTVWKYDDILQGVLAVFYLIAGLYVVY
;
A
#
# COMPACT_ATOMS: atom_id res chain seq x y z
N MET A 1 -22.51 -11.55 6.00
CA MET A 1 -23.09 -10.87 7.18
C MET A 1 -22.11 -9.78 7.55
N THR A 2 -22.48 -8.52 7.44
CA THR A 2 -21.55 -7.38 7.61
C THR A 2 -21.77 -6.77 8.97
N LEU A 3 -20.70 -6.71 9.75
CA LEU A 3 -20.68 -6.13 11.09
C LEU A 3 -19.97 -4.79 10.97
N VAL A 4 -20.71 -3.70 11.11
CA VAL A 4 -20.11 -2.38 11.31
C VAL A 4 -20.19 -2.10 12.81
N HIS A 5 -19.05 -2.00 13.49
CA HIS A 5 -18.98 -1.81 14.95
C HIS A 5 -19.73 -2.88 15.76
N GLY A 6 -19.70 -4.15 15.32
CA GLY A 6 -20.37 -5.26 16.00
C GLY A 6 -21.90 -5.27 15.90
N LYS A 7 -22.51 -4.30 15.19
CA LYS A 7 -23.94 -4.29 14.90
C LYS A 7 -24.19 -4.80 13.47
N LYS A 8 -25.25 -5.60 13.29
CA LYS A 8 -25.75 -5.99 11.96
C LYS A 8 -26.36 -4.77 11.30
N VAL A 9 -25.68 -4.16 10.32
CA VAL A 9 -26.15 -2.92 9.68
C VAL A 9 -26.77 -3.17 8.30
N PHE A 10 -26.23 -4.07 7.47
CA PHE A 10 -26.84 -4.43 6.18
C PHE A 10 -26.30 -5.76 5.61
N SER A 11 -26.97 -6.35 4.61
CA SER A 11 -26.51 -7.52 3.87
C SER A 11 -25.73 -7.11 2.62
N LEU A 12 -24.50 -7.61 2.45
CA LEU A 12 -23.70 -7.41 1.21
C LEU A 12 -24.38 -7.94 -0.04
N LEU A 13 -25.22 -8.96 0.10
CA LEU A 13 -25.94 -9.58 -1.03
C LEU A 13 -27.25 -8.85 -1.36
N SER A 14 -27.61 -7.83 -0.59
CA SER A 14 -28.73 -6.95 -0.97
C SER A 14 -28.31 -5.99 -2.08
N GLY A 15 -29.24 -5.48 -2.88
CA GLY A 15 -28.92 -4.49 -3.93
C GLY A 15 -28.12 -3.29 -3.41
N LYS A 16 -28.47 -2.75 -2.23
CA LYS A 16 -27.72 -1.65 -1.57
C LYS A 16 -26.32 -2.09 -1.13
N GLY A 17 -26.17 -3.33 -0.64
CA GLY A 17 -24.89 -3.89 -0.24
C GLY A 17 -23.94 -4.12 -1.42
N ILE A 18 -24.48 -4.57 -2.55
CA ILE A 18 -23.73 -4.71 -3.81
C ILE A 18 -23.27 -3.34 -4.29
N CYS A 19 -24.16 -2.34 -4.32
CA CYS A 19 -23.78 -0.96 -4.69
C CYS A 19 -22.67 -0.42 -3.80
N PHE A 20 -22.77 -0.60 -2.48
CA PHE A 20 -21.72 -0.17 -1.55
C PHE A 20 -20.38 -0.86 -1.84
N PHE A 21 -20.39 -2.18 -2.00
CA PHE A 21 -19.18 -2.95 -2.32
C PHE A 21 -18.52 -2.48 -3.63
N LEU A 22 -19.31 -2.21 -4.66
CA LEU A 22 -18.81 -1.69 -5.94
C LEU A 22 -18.19 -0.30 -5.79
N ILE A 23 -18.82 0.61 -5.04
CA ILE A 23 -18.29 1.95 -4.78
C ILE A 23 -16.93 1.84 -4.08
N CYS A 24 -16.82 0.99 -3.06
CA CYS A 24 -15.56 0.76 -2.35
C CYS A 24 -14.49 0.16 -3.26
N GLY A 25 -14.84 -0.81 -4.10
CA GLY A 25 -13.92 -1.38 -5.09
C GLY A 25 -13.37 -0.34 -6.06
N VAL A 26 -14.24 0.51 -6.60
CA VAL A 26 -13.84 1.61 -7.50
C VAL A 26 -12.99 2.64 -6.77
N ALA A 27 -13.32 2.97 -5.52
CA ALA A 27 -12.52 3.89 -4.71
C ALA A 27 -11.11 3.34 -4.44
N SER A 28 -11.00 2.08 -4.00
CA SER A 28 -9.71 1.41 -3.76
C SER A 28 -8.87 1.30 -5.03
N LEU A 29 -9.49 0.98 -6.18
CA LEU A 29 -8.83 0.98 -7.48
C LEU A 29 -8.32 2.36 -7.85
N SER A 30 -9.14 3.39 -7.67
CA SER A 30 -8.77 4.76 -8.01
C SER A 30 -7.59 5.24 -7.15
N ILE A 31 -7.56 4.92 -5.87
CA ILE A 31 -6.46 5.23 -4.95
C ILE A 31 -5.20 4.46 -5.36
N GLY A 32 -5.30 3.15 -5.59
CA GLY A 32 -4.15 2.32 -5.95
C GLY A 32 -3.51 2.75 -7.27
N LEU A 33 -4.33 3.02 -8.30
CA LEU A 33 -3.86 3.55 -9.57
C LEU A 33 -3.18 4.92 -9.43
N LEU A 34 -3.78 5.83 -8.66
CA LEU A 34 -3.23 7.17 -8.44
C LEU A 34 -1.88 7.12 -7.74
N GLU A 35 -1.77 6.33 -6.67
CA GLU A 35 -0.54 6.21 -5.89
C GLU A 35 0.58 5.59 -6.74
N GLU A 36 0.32 4.51 -7.49
CA GLU A 36 1.34 3.97 -8.40
C GLU A 36 1.74 4.94 -9.51
N TYR A 37 0.76 5.61 -10.13
CA TYR A 37 1.02 6.58 -11.19
C TYR A 37 1.91 7.73 -10.71
N VAL A 38 1.62 8.30 -9.54
CA VAL A 38 2.41 9.40 -8.98
C VAL A 38 3.79 8.91 -8.54
N TRP A 39 3.87 7.83 -7.76
CA TRP A 39 5.13 7.44 -7.12
C TRP A 39 6.07 6.68 -8.05
N ARG A 40 5.56 5.78 -8.90
CA ARG A 40 6.36 4.93 -9.79
C ARG A 40 6.36 5.48 -11.19
N GLY A 41 5.19 5.86 -11.70
CA GLY A 41 5.05 6.45 -13.03
C GLY A 41 5.80 7.77 -13.19
N ILE A 42 5.64 8.70 -12.24
CA ILE A 42 6.23 10.04 -12.32
C ILE A 42 7.51 10.14 -11.49
N LEU A 43 7.40 10.07 -10.16
CA LEU A 43 8.49 10.48 -9.26
C LEU A 43 9.72 9.56 -9.35
N LEU A 44 9.52 8.25 -9.33
CA LEU A 44 10.62 7.29 -9.51
C LEU A 44 11.34 7.49 -10.85
N ASN A 45 10.60 7.62 -11.95
CA ASN A 45 11.20 7.87 -13.28
C ASN A 45 11.96 9.20 -13.33
N MET A 46 11.46 10.25 -12.69
CA MET A 46 12.19 11.53 -12.56
C MET A 46 13.51 11.35 -11.80
N PHE A 47 13.50 10.61 -10.69
CA PHE A 47 14.72 10.33 -9.91
C PHE A 47 15.69 9.41 -10.66
N LEU A 48 15.20 8.41 -11.39
CA LEU A 48 16.02 7.55 -12.24
C LEU A 48 16.64 8.33 -13.41
N ALA A 49 15.91 9.25 -14.02
CA ALA A 49 16.47 10.13 -15.05
C ALA A 49 17.58 11.03 -14.49
N ALA A 50 17.42 11.51 -13.25
CA ALA A 50 18.41 12.37 -12.59
C ALA A 50 19.65 11.61 -12.08
N TRP A 51 19.46 10.42 -11.49
CA TRP A 51 20.49 9.72 -10.72
C TRP A 51 20.85 8.33 -11.25
N GLY A 52 20.03 7.73 -12.12
CA GLY A 52 20.11 6.31 -12.51
C GLY A 52 21.32 5.89 -13.34
N LYS A 53 22.22 6.81 -13.72
CA LYS A 53 23.44 6.49 -14.49
C LYS A 53 24.45 5.63 -13.73
N LYS A 54 24.36 5.60 -12.39
CA LYS A 54 25.22 4.79 -11.52
C LYS A 54 24.36 3.96 -10.59
N LYS A 55 24.85 2.78 -10.22
CA LYS A 55 24.17 1.86 -9.29
C LYS A 55 23.70 2.55 -8.00
N ASN A 56 24.57 3.35 -7.36
CA ASN A 56 24.20 4.10 -6.15
C ASN A 56 23.07 5.11 -6.37
N GLY A 57 22.95 5.67 -7.59
CA GLY A 57 21.89 6.61 -7.91
C GLY A 57 20.54 5.92 -8.19
N ILE A 58 20.54 4.69 -8.70
CA ILE A 58 19.33 3.85 -8.77
C ILE A 58 18.84 3.54 -7.35
N TYR A 59 19.73 3.13 -6.45
CA TYR A 59 19.38 2.94 -5.02
C TYR A 59 18.80 4.23 -4.41
N CYS A 60 19.41 5.39 -4.68
CA CYS A 60 18.87 6.67 -4.20
C CYS A 60 17.46 6.95 -4.77
N ALA A 61 17.22 6.70 -6.05
CA ALA A 61 15.91 6.90 -6.66
C ALA A 61 14.82 6.01 -6.03
N VAL A 62 15.13 4.73 -5.82
CA VAL A 62 14.24 3.77 -5.14
C VAL A 62 13.95 4.20 -3.70
N VAL A 63 14.99 4.57 -2.93
CA VAL A 63 14.82 4.97 -1.53
C VAL A 63 14.03 6.28 -1.41
N VAL A 64 14.39 7.32 -2.17
CA VAL A 64 13.76 8.64 -2.06
C VAL A 64 12.29 8.62 -2.48
N SER A 65 11.94 7.91 -3.56
CA SER A 65 10.54 7.74 -3.97
C SER A 65 9.73 7.00 -2.89
N SER A 66 10.28 5.95 -2.31
CA SER A 66 9.62 5.14 -1.28
C SER A 66 9.46 5.87 0.05
N LEU A 67 10.44 6.70 0.43
CA LEU A 67 10.33 7.59 1.57
C LEU A 67 9.18 8.58 1.38
N GLY A 68 9.10 9.23 0.22
CA GLY A 68 8.00 10.14 -0.08
C GLY A 68 6.63 9.47 0.01
N PHE A 69 6.50 8.28 -0.62
CA PHE A 69 5.26 7.48 -0.57
C PHE A 69 4.84 7.18 0.87
N GLY A 70 5.75 6.66 1.70
CA GLY A 70 5.45 6.35 3.08
C GLY A 70 5.10 7.58 3.92
N LEU A 71 5.85 8.68 3.78
CA LEU A 71 5.64 9.91 4.55
C LEU A 71 4.26 10.55 4.29
N CYS A 72 3.68 10.36 3.10
CA CYS A 72 2.32 10.82 2.80
C CYS A 72 1.24 10.18 3.69
N HIS A 73 1.51 9.05 4.34
CA HIS A 73 0.59 8.45 5.31
C HIS A 73 0.51 9.21 6.64
N TYR A 74 1.46 10.11 6.95
CA TYR A 74 1.32 11.00 8.11
C TYR A 74 0.14 11.95 8.00
N ARG A 75 -0.45 12.13 6.81
CA ARG A 75 -1.74 12.82 6.66
C ARG A 75 -2.84 12.18 7.51
N ASN A 76 -2.73 10.90 7.84
CA ASN A 76 -3.73 10.18 8.62
C ASN A 76 -3.84 10.68 10.06
N LEU A 77 -2.80 11.36 10.57
CA LEU A 77 -2.87 12.08 11.84
C LEU A 77 -3.94 13.19 11.79
N LEU A 78 -4.12 13.83 10.64
CA LEU A 78 -5.08 14.93 10.45
C LEU A 78 -6.54 14.44 10.48
N VAL A 79 -6.78 13.15 10.23
CA VAL A 79 -8.10 12.52 10.29
C VAL A 79 -8.29 11.65 11.53
N GLY A 80 -7.38 11.76 12.52
CA GLY A 80 -7.54 11.23 13.87
C GLY A 80 -6.89 9.87 14.14
N GLN A 81 -6.06 9.32 13.25
CA GLN A 81 -5.26 8.14 13.57
C GLN A 81 -4.17 8.49 14.59
N ASN A 82 -3.89 7.59 15.55
CA ASN A 82 -2.86 7.84 16.54
C ASN A 82 -1.44 7.75 15.95
N PHE A 83 -0.49 8.42 16.61
CA PHE A 83 0.88 8.52 16.11
C PHE A 83 1.59 7.18 15.96
N ALA A 84 1.41 6.24 16.90
CA ALA A 84 2.08 4.95 16.86
C ALA A 84 1.62 4.12 15.66
N ASP A 85 0.30 4.03 15.44
CA ASP A 85 -0.28 3.26 14.33
C ASP A 85 0.02 3.91 12.98
N THR A 86 -0.01 5.25 12.90
CA THR A 86 0.41 5.95 11.67
C THR A 86 1.90 5.73 11.40
N THR A 87 2.76 5.73 12.43
CA THR A 87 4.19 5.47 12.25
C THR A 87 4.44 4.05 11.75
N LYS A 88 3.74 3.04 12.30
CA LYS A 88 3.78 1.66 11.78
C LYS A 88 3.38 1.59 10.32
N GLN A 89 2.29 2.28 9.94
CA GLN A 89 1.83 2.35 8.55
C GLN A 89 2.88 3.01 7.64
N VAL A 90 3.49 4.11 8.07
CA VAL A 90 4.54 4.82 7.33
C VAL A 90 5.74 3.90 7.09
N LEU A 91 6.24 3.23 8.13
CA LEU A 91 7.39 2.32 8.01
C LEU A 91 7.08 1.15 7.06
N TYR A 92 5.90 0.54 7.19
CA TYR A 92 5.46 -0.51 6.29
C TYR A 92 5.36 -0.02 4.84
N ALA A 93 4.78 1.17 4.63
CA ALA A 93 4.63 1.78 3.31
C ALA A 93 6.00 2.11 2.68
N ILE A 94 7.00 2.51 3.46
CA ILE A 94 8.38 2.71 2.94
C ILE A 94 8.96 1.38 2.48
N CYS A 95 8.89 0.33 3.31
CA CYS A 95 9.41 -1.00 3.00
C CYS A 95 8.76 -1.61 1.75
N PHE A 96 7.43 -1.60 1.71
CA PHE A 96 6.67 -2.04 0.55
C PHE A 96 6.91 -1.13 -0.66
N GLY A 97 7.07 0.17 -0.41
CA GLY A 97 7.45 1.18 -1.39
C GLY A 97 8.69 0.81 -2.18
N MET A 98 9.75 0.44 -1.46
CA MET A 98 11.03 0.04 -2.04
C MET A 98 10.93 -1.25 -2.85
N PHE A 99 10.18 -2.23 -2.34
CA PHE A 99 9.91 -3.46 -3.07
C PHE A 99 9.27 -3.16 -4.43
N LEU A 100 8.17 -2.39 -4.45
CA LEU A 100 7.48 -2.05 -5.69
C LEU A 100 8.34 -1.20 -6.63
N ALA A 101 9.09 -0.22 -6.09
CA ALA A 101 9.97 0.63 -6.91
C ALA A 101 11.13 -0.17 -7.53
N ALA A 102 11.70 -1.13 -6.81
CA ALA A 102 12.72 -2.03 -7.33
C ALA A 102 12.18 -2.91 -8.46
N PHE A 103 11.00 -3.52 -8.25
CA PHE A 103 10.35 -4.34 -9.28
C PHE A 103 9.96 -3.54 -10.52
N PHE A 104 9.43 -2.33 -10.33
CA PHE A 104 9.11 -1.42 -11.43
C PHE A 104 10.34 -1.09 -12.27
N TYR A 105 11.50 -0.89 -11.64
CA TYR A 105 12.74 -0.64 -12.35
C TYR A 105 13.21 -1.85 -13.17
N THR A 106 13.01 -3.07 -12.68
CA THR A 106 13.51 -4.29 -13.33
C THR A 106 12.57 -4.89 -14.38
N ASP A 107 11.28 -4.59 -14.32
CA ASP A 107 10.26 -5.15 -15.20
C ASP A 107 9.36 -4.05 -15.76
N GLU A 108 9.53 -3.72 -17.05
CA GLU A 108 8.73 -2.71 -17.73
C GLU A 108 7.24 -3.07 -17.80
N SER A 109 6.88 -4.35 -17.70
CA SER A 109 5.48 -4.80 -17.65
C SER A 109 4.81 -4.54 -16.28
N PHE A 110 5.62 -4.25 -15.25
CA PHE A 110 5.16 -3.96 -13.90
C PHE A 110 4.33 -2.68 -13.82
N ILE A 111 4.44 -1.78 -14.79
CA ILE A 111 3.56 -0.62 -14.91
C ILE A 111 2.07 -1.02 -15.02
N TYR A 112 1.77 -2.22 -15.53
CA TYR A 112 0.41 -2.73 -15.66
C TYR A 112 0.01 -3.62 -14.48
N SER A 113 0.93 -4.46 -13.96
CA SER A 113 0.64 -5.43 -12.90
C SER A 113 0.80 -4.87 -11.47
N GLY A 114 1.70 -3.91 -11.28
CA GLY A 114 1.94 -3.22 -10.00
C GLY A 114 0.71 -2.50 -9.46
N PRO A 115 0.03 -1.64 -10.26
CA PRO A 115 -1.19 -0.96 -9.82
C PRO A 115 -2.35 -1.91 -9.49
N CYS A 116 -2.47 -3.03 -10.21
CA CYS A 116 -3.45 -4.07 -9.90
C CYS A 116 -3.16 -4.73 -8.55
N THR A 117 -1.88 -4.99 -8.24
CA THR A 117 -1.45 -5.61 -6.98
C THR A 117 -1.69 -4.66 -5.80
N TRP A 118 -1.30 -3.39 -5.94
CA TRP A 118 -1.51 -2.39 -4.89
C TRP A 118 -3.00 -2.10 -4.64
N THR A 119 -3.78 -1.96 -5.71
CA THR A 119 -5.24 -1.86 -5.63
C THR A 119 -5.86 -3.02 -4.86
N PHE A 120 -5.46 -4.25 -5.19
CA PHE A 120 -6.00 -5.44 -4.55
C PHE A 120 -5.67 -5.45 -3.06
N VAL A 121 -4.46 -5.05 -2.68
CA VAL A 121 -4.06 -4.90 -1.27
C VAL A 121 -4.92 -3.86 -0.55
N ILE A 122 -5.10 -2.66 -1.11
CA ILE A 122 -5.96 -1.61 -0.51
C ILE A 122 -7.39 -2.12 -0.33
N PHE A 123 -7.93 -2.79 -1.36
CA PHE A 123 -9.28 -3.33 -1.33
C PHE A 123 -9.44 -4.43 -0.28
N LEU A 124 -8.48 -5.34 -0.16
CA LEU A 124 -8.49 -6.39 0.86
C LEU A 124 -8.40 -5.84 2.27
N ILE A 125 -7.53 -4.85 2.50
CA ILE A 125 -7.41 -4.17 3.81
C ILE A 125 -8.75 -3.55 4.19
N PHE A 126 -9.38 -2.81 3.28
CA PHE A 126 -10.69 -2.23 3.49
C PHE A 126 -11.78 -3.30 3.72
N LEU A 127 -11.81 -4.35 2.91
CA LEU A 127 -12.79 -5.44 3.01
C LEU A 127 -12.72 -6.14 4.36
N CYS A 128 -11.51 -6.47 4.82
CA CYS A 128 -11.28 -7.17 6.08
C CYS A 128 -11.58 -6.30 7.29
N ASN A 129 -11.12 -5.04 7.29
CA ASN A 129 -11.22 -4.15 8.44
C ASN A 129 -12.61 -3.53 8.60
N GLU A 130 -13.20 -3.03 7.50
CA GLU A 130 -14.41 -2.20 7.55
C GLU A 130 -15.70 -2.96 7.24
N ILE A 131 -15.65 -3.94 6.33
CA ILE A 131 -16.84 -4.66 5.85
C ILE A 131 -17.09 -5.93 6.65
N LEU A 132 -16.07 -6.79 6.77
CA LEU A 132 -16.26 -8.08 7.44
C LEU A 132 -16.30 -7.90 8.96
N GLY A 133 -15.90 -6.73 9.48
CA GLY A 133 -15.81 -6.45 10.91
C GLY A 133 -15.00 -7.53 11.63
N TRP A 134 -14.01 -8.09 10.92
CA TRP A 134 -13.34 -9.29 11.37
C TRP A 134 -12.40 -8.89 12.50
N ASN A 135 -12.87 -9.10 13.74
CA ASN A 135 -12.01 -9.09 14.92
C ASN A 135 -11.15 -10.36 14.88
N TYR A 136 -10.10 -10.36 14.07
CA TYR A 136 -9.14 -11.43 14.09
C TYR A 136 -8.50 -11.51 15.48
N THR A 137 -8.41 -12.70 16.09
CA THR A 137 -7.49 -12.93 17.22
C THR A 137 -6.02 -12.73 16.82
N VAL A 138 -5.76 -12.55 15.52
CA VAL A 138 -4.48 -12.28 14.90
C VAL A 138 -3.91 -10.91 15.28
N TRP A 139 -4.69 -9.95 15.80
CA TRP A 139 -4.17 -8.65 16.29
C TRP A 139 -3.01 -8.79 17.29
N LYS A 140 -2.96 -9.89 18.06
CA LYS A 140 -1.82 -10.19 18.94
C LYS A 140 -0.48 -10.32 18.18
N TYR A 141 -0.54 -10.76 16.94
CA TYR A 141 0.61 -10.98 16.05
C TYR A 141 0.60 -10.07 14.82
N ASP A 142 -0.39 -9.20 14.66
CA ASP A 142 -0.53 -8.35 13.46
C ASP A 142 0.66 -7.39 13.35
N ASP A 143 1.07 -6.79 14.46
CA ASP A 143 2.30 -5.99 14.55
C ASP A 143 3.55 -6.79 14.17
N ILE A 144 3.64 -8.06 14.61
CA ILE A 144 4.78 -8.94 14.33
C ILE A 144 4.80 -9.33 12.85
N LEU A 145 3.64 -9.71 12.30
CA LEU A 145 3.50 -10.09 10.91
C LEU A 145 3.77 -8.90 9.99
N GLN A 146 3.24 -7.72 10.32
CA GLN A 146 3.50 -6.48 9.60
C GLN A 146 4.99 -6.14 9.62
N GLY A 147 5.66 -6.29 10.77
CA GLY A 147 7.10 -6.12 10.91
C GLY A 147 7.90 -7.12 10.05
N VAL A 148 7.55 -8.40 10.10
CA VAL A 148 8.20 -9.46 9.30
C VAL A 148 8.03 -9.20 7.80
N LEU A 149 6.82 -8.83 7.36
CA LEU A 149 6.55 -8.48 5.97
C LEU A 149 7.32 -7.23 5.54
N ALA A 150 7.38 -6.19 6.38
CA ALA A 150 8.17 -4.99 6.10
C ALA A 150 9.66 -5.32 5.91
N VAL A 151 10.23 -6.15 6.78
CA VAL A 151 11.62 -6.61 6.65
C VAL A 151 11.80 -7.43 5.36
N PHE A 152 10.88 -8.34 5.05
CA PHE A 152 10.90 -9.10 3.81
C PHE A 152 10.89 -8.19 2.57
N TYR A 153 9.97 -7.22 2.50
CA TYR A 153 9.88 -6.28 1.38
C TYR A 153 11.15 -5.42 1.25
N LEU A 154 11.71 -4.97 2.36
CA LEU A 154 12.99 -4.25 2.38
C LEU A 154 14.12 -5.09 1.77
N ILE A 155 14.29 -6.32 2.24
CA ILE A 155 15.35 -7.21 1.76
C ILE A 155 15.14 -7.56 0.28
N ALA A 156 13.92 -7.93 -0.10
CA ALA A 156 13.58 -8.27 -1.48
C ALA A 156 13.78 -7.07 -2.41
N GLY A 157 13.34 -5.87 -2.02
CA GLY A 157 13.55 -4.65 -2.81
C GLY A 157 15.03 -4.31 -3.00
N LEU A 158 15.84 -4.39 -1.95
CA LEU A 158 17.28 -4.13 -2.05
C LEU A 158 18.02 -5.19 -2.88
N TYR A 159 17.60 -6.44 -2.80
CA TYR A 159 18.15 -7.54 -3.60
C TYR A 159 17.86 -7.37 -5.10
N VAL A 160 16.63 -6.96 -5.46
CA VAL A 160 16.21 -6.80 -6.86
C VAL A 160 16.93 -5.65 -7.57
N VAL A 161 17.34 -4.61 -6.84
CA VAL A 161 18.15 -3.51 -7.39
C VAL A 161 19.62 -3.91 -7.60
N TYR A 162 20.10 -4.99 -6.96
CA TYR A 162 21.49 -5.43 -7.06
C TYR A 162 21.78 -6.12 -8.39
#